data_AF-A0A1V5BKT6-F1
#
_entry.id   AF-A0A1V5BKT6-F1
#
_cell.length_a   1.000
_cell.length_b   1.000
_cell.length_c   1.000
_cell.angle_alpha   90.00
_cell.angle_beta   90.00
_cell.angle_gamma   90.00
#
_symmetry.space_group_name_H-M   'P 1'
#
loop_
_entity.id
_entity.type
_entity.pdbx_description
1 polymer ?
#
loop_
_entity_poly.entity_id
_entity_poly.type
_entity_poly.pdbx_seq_one_letter_code
_entity_poly.pdbx_strand_id
1 'polypeptide(L)'
;MFCKSCGKMISNNTSFCSHCGIQVGSQAFEEEKDAKPSTTGRYGFWRLVPLALGILLFITVVICIINKPDPIFLLYTYPIPAVIGGLILMFVRKNNILIAALLLLFSLGYLLFSLIGYPPLTLSGILTDNYFKQFAPETRAFFMSVASARLLLLIGALYMILYNIFSKLKIKWTVVTALFASMIFSLAIPIYSLVSRIPDQPGISQAEQNVIEAVERIDSSHKVLLSCQFPPNENTMKSEFKQGETIYPNSQGLKGGTVYGFRIRGQNGEIIEPLLKEALNTAVDNTWTNGSGAFNTADRPLPPGNYIMELVVVDGKDAFITACTNFTIKNN
;
A
#
# COMPACT_ATOMS: atom_id res chain seq x y z
N MET A 1 18.44 -3.07 -40.11
CA MET A 1 17.67 -2.81 -38.86
C MET A 1 16.61 -3.89 -38.69
N PHE A 2 16.03 -4.13 -37.51
CA PHE A 2 14.90 -5.05 -37.32
C PHE A 2 13.62 -4.28 -36.99
N CYS A 3 12.47 -4.70 -37.52
CA CYS A 3 11.18 -4.09 -37.19
C CYS A 3 10.79 -4.45 -35.75
N LYS A 4 10.56 -3.45 -34.90
CA LYS A 4 10.15 -3.67 -33.50
C LYS A 4 8.81 -4.40 -33.35
N SER A 5 7.94 -4.32 -34.36
CA SER A 5 6.62 -4.97 -34.31
C SER A 5 6.66 -6.44 -34.74
N CYS A 6 7.40 -6.79 -35.80
CA CYS A 6 7.36 -8.14 -36.36
C CYS A 6 8.70 -8.90 -36.31
N GLY A 7 9.77 -8.28 -35.81
CA GLY A 7 11.09 -8.91 -35.66
C GLY A 7 11.85 -9.19 -36.96
N LYS A 8 11.29 -8.90 -38.13
CA LYS A 8 11.95 -9.15 -39.42
C LYS A 8 12.97 -8.06 -39.77
N MET A 9 14.03 -8.48 -40.48
CA MET A 9 15.08 -7.58 -40.95
C MET A 9 14.51 -6.65 -42.03
N ILE A 10 14.82 -5.36 -41.89
CA ILE A 10 14.40 -4.28 -42.79
C ILE A 10 15.65 -3.52 -43.27
N SER A 11 15.59 -3.06 -44.51
CA SER A 11 16.59 -2.16 -45.10
C SER A 11 16.63 -0.83 -44.36
N ASN A 12 17.82 -0.25 -44.20
CA ASN A 12 18.07 0.90 -43.32
C ASN A 12 17.41 2.24 -43.74
N ASN A 13 16.52 2.27 -44.75
CA ASN A 13 15.90 3.50 -45.27
C ASN A 13 14.41 3.38 -45.63
N THR A 14 13.70 2.34 -45.16
CA THR A 14 12.28 2.18 -45.48
C THR A 14 11.38 2.83 -44.42
N SER A 15 10.53 3.75 -44.85
CA SER A 15 9.54 4.42 -44.00
C SER A 15 8.51 3.45 -43.39
N PHE A 16 8.29 2.30 -44.04
CA PHE A 16 7.35 1.26 -43.60
C PHE A 16 8.00 -0.12 -43.66
N CYS A 17 7.61 -1.01 -42.74
CA CYS A 17 8.04 -2.40 -42.78
C CYS A 17 7.33 -3.12 -43.92
N SER A 18 8.08 -3.65 -44.88
CA SER A 18 7.56 -4.42 -46.01
C SER A 18 6.83 -5.72 -45.61
N HIS A 19 6.97 -6.15 -44.35
CA HIS A 19 6.35 -7.39 -43.86
C HIS A 19 5.06 -7.18 -43.06
N CYS A 20 4.93 -6.08 -42.31
CA CYS A 20 3.75 -5.84 -41.46
C CYS A 20 3.07 -4.49 -41.70
N GLY A 21 3.61 -3.63 -42.57
CA GLY A 21 3.00 -2.34 -42.92
C GLY A 21 3.18 -1.22 -41.90
N ILE A 22 3.79 -1.50 -40.73
CA ILE A 22 4.00 -0.49 -39.69
C ILE A 22 5.11 0.49 -40.07
N GLN A 23 4.88 1.78 -39.81
CA GLN A 23 5.84 2.85 -40.06
C GLN A 23 7.06 2.68 -39.15
N VAL A 24 8.25 2.64 -39.75
CA VAL A 24 9.51 2.44 -39.02
C VAL A 24 10.24 3.78 -38.91
N GLY A 25 9.77 4.62 -38.00
CA GLY A 25 10.50 5.77 -37.49
C GLY A 25 10.33 7.08 -38.25
N SER A 26 9.52 7.98 -37.69
CA SER A 26 9.78 9.42 -37.71
C SER A 26 10.21 9.85 -36.31
N GLN A 27 11.44 9.46 -35.92
CA GLN A 27 12.23 10.28 -35.01
C GLN A 27 13.29 10.96 -35.88
N ALA A 28 12.81 11.86 -36.75
CA ALA A 28 13.67 12.86 -37.32
C ALA A 28 13.91 13.91 -36.22
N PHE A 29 15.18 14.21 -35.99
CA PHE A 29 15.62 15.42 -35.31
C PHE A 29 14.86 16.63 -35.87
N GLU A 30 13.94 17.19 -35.08
CA GLU A 30 13.54 18.59 -35.22
C GLU A 30 14.28 19.39 -34.15
N GLU A 31 15.31 20.08 -34.62
CA GLU A 31 15.95 21.20 -33.96
C GLU A 31 14.95 22.38 -34.03
N GLU A 32 13.99 22.45 -33.10
CA GLU A 32 13.02 23.56 -33.01
C GLU A 32 13.45 24.55 -31.92
N LYS A 33 14.01 25.66 -32.39
CA LYS A 33 14.11 26.94 -31.69
C LYS A 33 12.71 27.45 -31.34
N ASP A 34 12.63 28.12 -30.20
CA ASP A 34 11.57 29.06 -29.81
C ASP A 34 10.18 28.50 -29.48
N ALA A 35 10.07 27.87 -28.30
CA ALA A 35 8.79 27.75 -27.60
C ALA A 35 8.90 28.22 -26.13
N LYS A 36 7.99 29.13 -25.77
CA LYS A 36 7.82 29.81 -24.46
C LYS A 36 7.91 28.87 -23.25
N PRO A 37 8.37 29.36 -22.09
CA PRO A 37 8.46 28.57 -20.87
C PRO A 37 7.07 28.17 -20.38
N SER A 38 6.73 26.88 -20.51
CA SER A 38 5.59 26.28 -19.82
C SER A 38 5.92 26.17 -18.33
N THR A 39 5.10 26.82 -17.53
CA THR A 39 5.10 26.85 -16.07
C THR A 39 4.75 25.47 -15.48
N THR A 40 5.68 24.53 -15.55
CA THR A 40 5.66 23.26 -14.84
C THR A 40 6.73 23.29 -13.76
N GLY A 41 6.32 23.59 -12.52
CA GLY A 41 7.24 23.62 -11.39
C GLY A 41 6.69 24.29 -10.14
N ARG A 42 5.45 23.96 -9.72
CA ARG A 42 4.86 24.56 -8.50
C ARG A 42 4.25 23.56 -7.49
N TYR A 43 4.49 22.26 -7.66
CA TYR A 43 3.98 21.23 -6.73
C TYR A 43 5.04 20.63 -5.79
N GLY A 44 6.33 20.98 -5.96
CA GLY A 44 7.39 20.60 -5.00
C GLY A 44 7.34 21.38 -3.69
N PHE A 45 6.84 22.63 -3.72
CA PHE A 45 6.82 23.51 -2.54
C PHE A 45 5.86 23.01 -1.45
N TRP A 46 4.67 22.53 -1.84
CA TRP A 46 3.66 22.04 -0.88
C TRP A 46 4.04 20.76 -0.15
N ARG A 47 4.98 19.95 -0.69
CA ARG A 47 5.49 18.76 -0.01
C ARG A 47 6.42 19.09 1.16
N LEU A 48 7.07 20.25 1.14
CA LEU A 48 7.97 20.70 2.20
C LEU A 48 7.26 21.54 3.26
N VAL A 49 6.06 22.07 2.98
CA VAL A 49 5.29 22.90 3.93
C VAL A 49 5.04 22.17 5.27
N PRO A 50 4.59 20.91 5.34
CA PRO A 50 4.35 20.24 6.62
C PRO A 50 5.65 19.99 7.41
N LEU A 51 6.74 19.68 6.71
CA LEU A 51 8.05 19.43 7.32
C LEU A 51 8.66 20.73 7.86
N ALA A 52 8.58 21.82 7.08
CA ALA A 52 8.98 23.15 7.51
C ALA A 52 8.13 23.65 8.69
N LEU A 53 6.81 23.41 8.67
CA LEU A 53 5.92 23.77 9.78
C LEU A 53 6.24 22.95 11.04
N GLY A 54 6.55 21.66 10.88
CA GLY A 54 6.98 20.79 11.98
C GLY A 54 8.31 21.21 12.60
N ILE A 55 9.31 21.55 11.77
CA ILE A 55 10.60 22.08 12.22
C ILE A 55 10.41 23.43 12.93
N LEU A 56 9.58 24.32 12.38
CA LEU A 56 9.28 25.62 12.97
C LEU A 56 8.59 25.46 14.34
N LEU A 57 7.60 24.56 14.45
CA LEU A 57 6.94 24.24 15.71
C LEU A 57 7.92 23.67 16.74
N PHE A 58 8.80 22.77 16.32
CA PHE A 58 9.83 22.21 17.20
C PHE A 58 10.81 23.27 17.70
N ILE A 59 11.33 24.12 16.81
CA ILE A 59 12.21 25.24 17.17
C ILE A 59 11.49 26.19 18.13
N THR A 60 10.22 26.49 17.88
CA THR A 60 9.41 27.37 18.75
C THR A 60 9.25 26.77 20.14
N VAL A 61 8.97 25.46 20.25
CA VAL A 61 8.91 24.75 21.53
C VAL A 61 10.25 24.79 22.26
N VAL A 62 11.36 24.55 21.55
CA VAL A 62 12.71 24.60 22.13
C VAL A 62 13.06 26.02 22.63
N ILE A 63 12.76 27.05 21.83
CA ILE A 63 12.94 28.46 22.21
C ILE A 63 12.07 28.80 23.44
N CYS A 64 10.82 28.33 23.48
CA CYS A 64 9.94 28.52 24.64
C CYS A 64 10.49 27.84 25.91
N ILE A 65 11.08 26.65 25.79
CA ILE A 65 11.69 25.94 26.92
C ILE A 65 12.93 26.71 27.42
N ILE A 66 13.77 27.21 26.52
CA ILE A 66 15.01 27.92 26.87
C ILE A 66 14.72 29.30 27.47
N ASN A 67 13.82 30.06 26.85
CA ASN A 67 13.62 31.48 27.18
C ASN A 67 12.55 31.71 28.26
N LYS A 68 11.80 30.69 28.68
CA LYS A 68 10.72 30.79 29.67
C LYS A 68 9.79 32.01 29.41
N PRO A 69 9.23 32.17 28.20
CA PRO A 69 8.41 33.35 27.92
C PRO A 69 7.14 33.30 28.76
N ASP A 70 6.62 34.48 29.09
CA ASP A 70 5.35 34.58 29.82
C ASP A 70 4.22 33.88 29.03
N PRO A 71 3.37 33.09 29.71
CA PRO A 71 2.36 32.21 29.08
C PRO A 71 1.31 32.97 28.24
N ILE A 72 1.24 34.30 28.38
CA ILE A 72 0.35 35.18 27.63
C ILE A 72 0.75 35.23 26.13
N PHE A 73 2.03 35.06 25.80
CA PHE A 73 2.51 35.12 24.41
C PHE A 73 2.11 33.91 23.56
N LEU A 74 1.93 32.74 24.21
CA LEU A 74 1.47 31.50 23.58
C LEU A 74 -0.03 31.51 23.24
N LEU A 75 -0.83 32.32 23.95
CA LEU A 75 -2.28 32.43 23.69
C LEU A 75 -2.58 33.20 22.40
N TYR A 76 -1.68 34.10 21.97
CA TYR A 76 -1.93 35.02 20.86
C TYR A 76 -1.64 34.45 19.46
N THR A 77 -0.86 33.36 19.36
CA THR A 77 -0.36 32.87 18.06
C THR A 77 -1.08 31.64 17.49
N TYR A 78 -1.78 30.82 18.31
CA TYR A 78 -2.49 29.62 17.84
C TYR A 78 -3.72 29.28 18.72
N PRO A 79 -4.95 29.71 18.38
CA PRO A 79 -6.03 29.82 19.36
C PRO A 79 -6.64 28.50 19.85
N ILE A 80 -6.49 27.37 19.15
CA ILE A 80 -7.13 26.11 19.56
C ILE A 80 -6.10 25.09 20.06
N PRO A 81 -5.02 24.75 19.31
CA PRO A 81 -4.01 23.82 19.80
C PRO A 81 -3.17 24.42 20.94
N ALA A 82 -2.92 25.74 20.96
CA ALA A 82 -2.20 26.37 22.05
C ALA A 82 -3.10 26.68 23.26
N VAL A 83 -4.43 26.74 23.11
CA VAL A 83 -5.33 26.76 24.26
C VAL A 83 -5.38 25.40 24.93
N ILE A 84 -5.48 24.30 24.17
CA ILE A 84 -5.44 22.95 24.74
C ILE A 84 -4.04 22.63 25.29
N GLY A 85 -2.99 22.86 24.50
CA GLY A 85 -1.60 22.66 24.92
C GLY A 85 -1.18 23.60 26.05
N GLY A 86 -1.64 24.84 26.02
CA GLY A 86 -1.44 25.85 27.06
C GLY A 86 -2.18 25.49 28.35
N LEU A 87 -3.44 25.04 28.27
CA LEU A 87 -4.17 24.51 29.43
C LEU A 87 -3.45 23.30 30.01
N ILE A 88 -3.05 22.32 29.18
CA ILE A 88 -2.29 21.15 29.62
C ILE A 88 -0.99 21.58 30.31
N LEU A 89 -0.22 22.52 29.75
CA LEU A 89 1.02 23.05 30.34
C LEU A 89 0.78 23.85 31.64
N MET A 90 -0.29 24.66 31.70
CA MET A 90 -0.68 25.41 32.89
C MET A 90 -1.08 24.47 34.03
N PHE A 91 -1.78 23.38 33.70
CA PHE A 91 -2.16 22.33 34.63
C PHE A 91 -0.94 21.49 35.06
N VAL A 92 -0.02 21.17 34.16
CA VAL A 92 1.25 20.44 34.44
C VAL A 92 2.14 21.21 35.42
N ARG A 93 2.16 22.54 35.37
CA ARG A 93 2.96 23.38 36.28
C ARG A 93 2.49 23.28 37.74
N LYS A 94 1.25 22.84 37.99
CA LYS A 94 0.66 22.68 39.32
C LYS A 94 0.53 21.21 39.71
N ASN A 95 1.65 20.48 39.63
CA ASN A 95 1.98 19.20 40.27
C ASN A 95 0.80 18.26 40.63
N ASN A 96 -0.11 18.00 39.70
CA ASN A 96 -1.30 17.22 39.97
C ASN A 96 -1.22 15.87 39.25
N ILE A 97 -0.93 14.84 40.05
CA ILE A 97 -1.10 13.42 39.71
C ILE A 97 -2.47 13.18 39.04
N LEU A 98 -3.49 13.99 39.40
CA LEU A 98 -4.80 14.02 38.78
C LEU A 98 -4.76 14.18 37.24
N ILE A 99 -3.86 15.00 36.70
CA ILE A 99 -3.76 15.25 35.25
C ILE A 99 -3.12 14.05 34.56
N ALA A 100 -2.08 13.47 35.16
CA ALA A 100 -1.50 12.23 34.65
C ALA A 100 -2.53 11.10 34.67
N ALA A 101 -3.33 11.01 35.75
CA ALA A 101 -4.43 10.04 35.87
C ALA A 101 -5.53 10.29 34.83
N LEU A 102 -5.92 11.56 34.58
CA LEU A 102 -6.88 11.93 33.54
C LEU A 102 -6.37 11.58 32.14
N LEU A 103 -5.10 11.89 31.82
CA LEU A 103 -4.48 11.52 30.54
C LEU A 103 -4.43 10.00 30.36
N LEU A 104 -4.14 9.26 31.43
CA LEU A 104 -4.19 7.79 31.44
C LEU A 104 -5.63 7.29 31.22
N LEU A 105 -6.62 7.87 31.90
CA LEU A 105 -8.04 7.54 31.74
C LEU A 105 -8.53 7.82 30.33
N PHE A 106 -8.16 8.95 29.73
CA PHE A 106 -8.45 9.23 28.32
C PHE A 106 -7.80 8.17 27.41
N SER A 107 -6.54 7.81 27.66
CA SER A 107 -5.87 6.74 26.89
C SER A 107 -6.51 5.35 27.06
N LEU A 108 -7.11 5.09 28.23
CA LEU A 108 -7.81 3.86 28.59
C LEU A 108 -9.22 3.81 28.00
N GLY A 109 -9.93 4.94 27.93
CA GLY A 109 -11.23 5.06 27.27
C GLY A 109 -11.16 4.61 25.79
N TYR A 110 -10.05 4.89 25.12
CA TYR A 110 -9.79 4.37 23.77
C TYR A 110 -9.51 2.86 23.70
N LEU A 111 -9.00 2.23 24.78
CA LEU A 111 -8.94 0.76 24.86
C LEU A 111 -10.34 0.16 25.02
N LEU A 112 -11.23 0.83 25.75
CA LEU A 112 -12.63 0.42 25.86
C LEU A 112 -13.37 0.50 24.51
N PHE A 113 -13.04 1.50 23.66
CA PHE A 113 -13.55 1.53 22.28
C PHE A 113 -13.12 0.31 21.46
N SER A 114 -11.91 -0.24 21.69
CA SER A 114 -11.48 -1.47 21.02
C SER A 114 -12.20 -2.73 21.49
N LEU A 115 -12.72 -2.72 22.72
CA LEU A 115 -13.55 -3.80 23.26
C LEU A 115 -14.98 -3.79 22.68
N ILE A 116 -15.43 -2.65 22.12
CA ILE A 116 -16.77 -2.50 21.50
C ILE A 116 -16.73 -2.88 20.00
N GLY A 117 -15.66 -3.54 19.54
CA GLY A 117 -15.58 -4.11 18.19
C GLY A 117 -15.01 -3.17 17.11
N TYR A 118 -14.52 -1.98 17.49
CA TYR A 118 -13.67 -1.21 16.59
C TYR A 118 -12.24 -1.79 16.63
N PRO A 119 -11.59 -2.06 15.48
CA PRO A 119 -10.24 -2.58 15.48
C PRO A 119 -9.33 -1.62 16.26
N PRO A 120 -8.44 -2.14 17.13
CA PRO A 120 -7.61 -1.30 17.97
C PRO A 120 -6.77 -0.39 17.08
N LEU A 121 -7.03 0.93 17.17
CA LEU A 121 -6.23 2.01 16.57
C LEU A 121 -4.86 2.10 17.27
N THR A 122 -4.13 1.00 17.18
CA THR A 122 -2.72 0.92 17.52
C THR A 122 -1.94 1.29 16.28
N LEU A 123 -0.80 1.96 16.47
CA LEU A 123 0.07 2.34 15.36
C LEU A 123 0.46 1.10 14.54
N SER A 124 0.71 -0.04 15.21
CA SER A 124 0.99 -1.31 14.52
C SER A 124 -0.22 -1.82 13.72
N GLY A 125 -1.44 -1.81 14.27
CA GLY A 125 -2.62 -2.26 13.55
C GLY A 125 -2.90 -1.45 12.28
N ILE A 126 -2.74 -0.13 12.34
CA ILE A 126 -2.89 0.74 11.15
C ILE A 126 -1.82 0.46 10.09
N LEU A 127 -0.62 0.07 10.53
CA LEU A 127 0.53 -0.17 9.65
C LEU A 127 0.55 -1.57 9.03
N THR A 128 0.07 -2.59 9.75
CA THR A 128 0.23 -4.00 9.34
C THR A 128 -1.07 -4.64 8.86
N ASP A 129 -2.23 -4.10 9.22
CA ASP A 129 -3.50 -4.78 8.96
C ASP A 129 -4.03 -4.48 7.55
N ASN A 130 -4.35 -5.56 6.82
CA ASN A 130 -5.00 -5.49 5.51
C ASN A 130 -6.36 -4.78 5.59
N TYR A 131 -6.99 -4.76 6.77
CA TYR A 131 -8.21 -3.99 7.03
C TYR A 131 -8.03 -2.50 6.67
N PHE A 132 -6.89 -1.89 7.01
CA PHE A 132 -6.69 -0.47 6.75
C PHE A 132 -6.42 -0.13 5.28
N LYS A 133 -6.01 -1.12 4.46
CA LYS A 133 -5.80 -0.93 3.01
C LYS A 133 -7.09 -0.68 2.25
N GLN A 134 -8.24 -1.07 2.81
CA GLN A 134 -9.56 -0.88 2.20
C GLN A 134 -10.02 0.59 2.24
N PHE A 135 -9.43 1.43 3.10
CA PHE A 135 -9.80 2.83 3.21
C PHE A 135 -9.06 3.73 2.21
N ALA A 136 -9.69 4.84 1.85
CA ALA A 136 -9.08 5.88 1.04
C ALA A 136 -7.80 6.44 1.72
N PRO A 137 -6.81 6.95 0.95
CA PRO A 137 -5.57 7.49 1.49
C PRO A 137 -5.76 8.57 2.56
N GLU A 138 -6.77 9.43 2.41
CA GLU A 138 -7.10 10.51 3.35
C GLU A 138 -7.57 9.94 4.69
N THR A 139 -8.41 8.91 4.64
CA THR A 139 -8.91 8.22 5.83
C THR A 139 -7.79 7.47 6.56
N ARG A 140 -6.85 6.86 5.82
CA ARG A 140 -5.64 6.26 6.40
C ARG A 140 -4.76 7.30 7.09
N ALA A 141 -4.56 8.46 6.47
CA ALA A 141 -3.81 9.56 7.06
C ALA A 141 -4.49 10.08 8.35
N PHE A 142 -5.82 10.16 8.37
CA PHE A 142 -6.58 10.50 9.57
C PHE A 142 -6.32 9.49 10.70
N PHE A 143 -6.48 8.19 10.47
CA PHE A 143 -6.23 7.18 11.49
C PHE A 143 -4.78 7.19 12.01
N MET A 144 -3.80 7.38 11.12
CA MET A 144 -2.39 7.56 11.49
C MET A 144 -2.17 8.77 12.40
N SER A 145 -2.82 9.90 12.11
CA SER A 145 -2.72 11.10 12.95
C SER A 145 -3.30 10.88 14.35
N VAL A 146 -4.42 10.18 14.45
CA VAL A 146 -5.07 9.83 15.73
C VAL A 146 -4.18 8.89 16.54
N ALA A 147 -3.62 7.85 15.91
CA ALA A 147 -2.71 6.92 16.58
C ALA A 147 -1.41 7.59 17.03
N SER A 148 -0.87 8.52 16.22
CA SER A 148 0.32 9.30 16.57
C SER A 148 0.06 10.24 17.75
N ALA A 149 -1.09 10.94 17.75
CA ALA A 149 -1.51 11.78 18.87
C ALA A 149 -1.65 10.97 20.17
N ARG A 150 -2.24 9.78 20.09
CA ARG A 150 -2.37 8.85 21.23
C ARG A 150 -1.01 8.44 21.78
N LEU A 151 -0.07 8.09 20.91
CA LEU A 151 1.29 7.71 21.31
C LEU A 151 1.99 8.87 22.03
N LEU A 152 1.87 10.09 21.52
CA LEU A 152 2.44 11.28 22.15
C LEU A 152 1.82 11.58 23.52
N LEU A 153 0.50 11.42 23.67
CA LEU A 153 -0.17 11.59 24.96
C LEU A 153 0.30 10.54 25.99
N LEU A 154 0.48 9.29 25.57
CA LEU A 154 0.97 8.22 26.44
C LEU A 154 2.43 8.46 26.87
N ILE A 155 3.28 8.89 25.93
CA ILE A 155 4.67 9.28 26.21
C ILE A 155 4.69 10.47 27.19
N GLY A 156 3.83 11.47 27.00
CA GLY A 156 3.71 12.62 27.90
C GLY A 156 3.24 12.23 29.31
N ALA A 157 2.25 11.33 29.42
CA ALA A 157 1.79 10.82 30.71
C ALA A 157 2.88 10.04 31.45
N LEU A 158 3.59 9.15 30.74
CA LEU A 158 4.73 8.40 31.28
C LEU A 158 5.85 9.33 31.75
N TYR A 159 6.18 10.35 30.94
CA TYR A 159 7.15 11.37 31.32
C TYR A 159 6.77 12.04 32.64
N MET A 160 5.52 12.48 32.78
CA MET A 160 5.04 13.15 33.99
C MET A 160 5.10 12.25 35.23
N ILE A 161 4.76 10.97 35.10
CA ILE A 161 4.83 9.99 36.19
C ILE A 161 6.29 9.77 36.60
N LEU A 162 7.17 9.48 35.64
CA LEU A 162 8.58 9.26 35.88
C LEU A 162 9.23 10.51 36.49
N TYR A 163 8.88 11.69 35.99
CA TYR A 163 9.36 12.96 36.53
C TYR A 163 9.00 13.14 38.00
N ASN A 164 7.75 12.86 38.38
CA ASN A 164 7.32 12.97 39.77
C ASN A 164 8.05 11.95 40.67
N ILE A 165 8.26 10.72 40.20
CA ILE A 165 9.03 9.70 40.93
C ILE A 165 10.48 10.14 41.12
N PHE A 166 11.14 10.58 40.04
CA PHE A 166 12.56 10.96 40.08
C PHE A 166 12.81 12.23 40.89
N SER A 167 11.89 13.21 40.86
CA SER A 167 11.98 14.41 41.69
C SER A 167 11.90 14.07 43.19
N LYS A 168 11.03 13.13 43.59
CA LYS A 168 10.97 12.63 44.97
C LYS A 168 12.24 11.90 45.40
N LEU A 169 12.87 11.18 44.47
CA LEU A 169 14.13 10.45 44.71
C LEU A 169 15.38 11.33 44.63
N LYS A 170 15.25 12.64 44.39
CA LYS A 170 16.36 13.60 44.22
C LYS A 170 17.39 13.18 43.15
N ILE A 171 16.96 12.46 42.12
CA ILE A 171 17.85 12.05 41.02
C ILE A 171 18.21 13.30 40.19
N LYS A 172 19.48 13.41 39.79
CA LYS A 172 19.94 14.51 38.93
C LYS A 172 19.20 14.49 37.60
N TRP A 173 18.64 15.65 37.23
CA TRP A 173 17.86 15.86 36.02
C TRP A 173 18.53 15.35 34.74
N THR A 174 19.84 15.48 34.63
CA THR A 174 20.63 15.03 33.48
C THR A 174 20.43 13.54 33.17
N VAL A 175 20.23 12.71 34.21
CA VAL A 175 19.96 11.27 34.05
C VAL A 175 18.57 11.03 33.48
N VAL A 176 17.57 11.77 33.96
CA VAL A 176 16.18 11.66 33.49
C VAL A 176 16.06 12.09 32.03
N THR A 177 16.69 13.20 31.66
CA THR A 177 16.67 13.70 30.28
C THR A 177 17.38 12.72 29.33
N ALA A 178 18.50 12.13 29.74
CA ALA A 178 19.23 11.15 28.94
C ALA A 178 18.41 9.85 28.73
N LEU A 179 17.76 9.33 29.78
CA LEU A 179 16.88 8.17 29.67
C LEU A 179 15.70 8.43 28.73
N PHE A 180 15.09 9.61 28.82
CA PHE A 180 13.95 9.97 27.98
C PHE A 180 14.35 10.17 26.51
N ALA A 181 15.47 10.83 26.26
CA ALA A 181 16.03 10.96 24.92
C ALA A 181 16.33 9.57 24.32
N SER A 182 16.95 8.68 25.10
CA SER A 182 17.20 7.29 24.67
C SER A 182 15.90 6.56 24.31
N MET A 183 14.83 6.74 25.08
CA MET A 183 13.54 6.10 24.81
C MET A 183 12.90 6.63 23.51
N ILE A 184 12.99 7.93 23.25
CA ILE A 184 12.52 8.55 21.99
C ILE A 184 13.33 8.04 20.80
N PHE A 185 14.65 8.01 20.89
CA PHE A 185 15.50 7.51 19.80
C PHE A 185 15.22 6.03 19.48
N SER A 186 15.04 5.19 20.50
CA SER A 186 14.68 3.78 20.31
C SER A 186 13.32 3.58 19.64
N LEU A 187 12.38 4.52 19.80
CA LEU A 187 11.06 4.48 19.16
C LEU A 187 11.05 5.14 17.77
N ALA A 188 11.88 6.15 17.54
CA ALA A 188 11.95 6.87 16.27
C ALA A 188 12.60 6.04 15.16
N ILE A 189 13.62 5.24 15.48
CA ILE A 189 14.35 4.42 14.49
C ILE A 189 13.43 3.41 13.77
N PRO A 190 12.60 2.61 14.49
CA PRO A 190 11.65 1.71 13.84
C PRO A 190 10.64 2.44 12.96
N ILE A 191 10.07 3.56 13.44
CA ILE A 191 9.06 4.33 12.72
C ILE A 191 9.64 4.93 11.44
N TYR A 192 10.85 5.50 11.50
CA TYR A 192 11.53 6.05 10.33
C TYR A 192 11.83 4.97 9.28
N SER A 193 12.28 3.78 9.71
CA SER A 193 12.51 2.65 8.79
C SER A 193 11.25 2.17 8.07
N LEU A 194 10.10 2.41 8.69
CA LEU A 194 8.81 1.93 8.21
C LEU A 194 8.14 2.93 7.27
N VAL A 195 8.32 4.23 7.55
CA VAL A 195 7.90 5.32 6.65
C VAL A 195 8.77 5.39 5.39
N SER A 196 10.08 5.14 5.52
CA SER A 196 11.01 5.16 4.37
C SER A 196 10.88 3.96 3.42
N ARG A 197 10.10 2.93 3.77
CA ARG A 197 9.77 1.81 2.88
C ARG A 197 8.58 2.07 1.95
N ILE A 198 7.96 3.24 2.01
CA ILE A 198 6.96 3.64 1.02
C ILE A 198 7.75 4.02 -0.24
N PRO A 199 7.71 3.24 -1.34
CA PRO A 199 8.53 3.51 -2.51
C PRO A 199 7.99 4.76 -3.21
N ASP A 200 8.76 5.83 -3.17
CA ASP A 200 8.58 7.00 -4.03
C ASP A 200 9.08 6.67 -5.44
N GLN A 201 8.24 6.09 -6.29
CA GLN A 201 8.47 6.13 -7.74
C GLN A 201 7.30 6.84 -8.42
N PRO A 202 7.51 8.04 -8.98
CA PRO A 202 6.56 8.69 -9.84
C PRO A 202 6.73 8.17 -11.27
N GLY A 203 5.67 7.62 -11.85
CA GLY A 203 5.50 7.55 -13.31
C GLY A 203 5.18 6.20 -13.93
N ILE A 204 5.22 5.10 -13.19
CA ILE A 204 4.71 3.80 -13.65
C ILE A 204 3.48 3.50 -12.81
N SER A 205 2.34 3.25 -13.46
CA SER A 205 1.13 2.87 -12.73
C SER A 205 1.46 1.66 -11.84
N GLN A 206 1.10 1.68 -10.55
CA GLN A 206 1.42 0.58 -9.61
C GLN A 206 0.97 -0.80 -10.12
N ALA A 207 0.03 -0.85 -11.07
CA ALA A 207 -0.40 -2.06 -11.74
C ALA A 207 0.71 -2.71 -12.59
N GLU A 208 1.60 -1.95 -13.22
CA GLU A 208 2.65 -2.47 -14.11
C GLU A 208 3.83 -3.08 -13.34
N GLN A 209 4.15 -2.56 -12.15
CA GLN A 209 5.26 -3.07 -11.34
C GLN A 209 4.95 -4.37 -10.60
N ASN A 210 3.69 -4.81 -10.60
CA ASN A 210 3.23 -6.00 -9.90
C ASN A 210 2.91 -7.19 -10.83
N VAL A 211 3.16 -7.05 -12.14
CA VAL A 211 2.96 -8.13 -13.10
C VAL A 211 4.07 -9.17 -12.94
N ILE A 212 3.67 -10.42 -12.71
CA ILE A 212 4.59 -11.55 -12.60
C ILE A 212 4.84 -12.13 -14.00
N GLU A 213 6.07 -12.02 -14.49
CA GLU A 213 6.50 -12.74 -15.70
C GLU A 213 6.64 -14.24 -15.39
N ALA A 214 6.08 -15.08 -16.25
CA ALA A 214 6.07 -16.54 -16.05
C ALA A 214 6.66 -17.26 -17.26
N VAL A 215 7.51 -18.25 -16.99
CA VAL A 215 8.15 -19.12 -17.97
C VAL A 215 7.32 -20.40 -18.14
N GLU A 216 7.21 -20.93 -19.35
CA GLU A 216 6.44 -22.14 -19.60
C GLU A 216 7.17 -23.39 -19.06
N ARG A 217 6.49 -24.16 -18.20
CA ARG A 217 6.97 -25.43 -17.63
C ARG A 217 5.77 -26.34 -17.34
N ILE A 218 5.17 -26.84 -18.41
CA ILE A 218 3.94 -27.66 -18.32
C ILE A 218 4.19 -28.94 -17.52
N ASP A 219 3.34 -29.18 -16.54
CA ASP A 219 3.29 -30.41 -15.74
C ASP A 219 1.98 -31.13 -16.04
N SER A 220 2.08 -32.32 -16.63
CA SER A 220 0.92 -33.13 -17.02
C SER A 220 0.03 -33.56 -15.85
N SER A 221 0.54 -33.50 -14.61
CA SER A 221 -0.25 -33.79 -13.42
C SER A 221 -1.15 -32.63 -13.00
N HIS A 222 -0.85 -31.41 -13.43
CA HIS A 222 -1.63 -30.23 -13.14
C HIS A 222 -2.74 -30.03 -14.18
N LYS A 223 -3.92 -29.59 -13.74
CA LYS A 223 -5.05 -29.27 -14.63
C LYS A 223 -5.73 -27.97 -14.22
N VAL A 224 -6.27 -27.28 -15.22
CA VAL A 224 -7.15 -26.12 -15.03
C VAL A 224 -8.57 -26.50 -15.42
N LEU A 225 -9.50 -26.30 -14.49
CA LEU A 225 -10.92 -26.59 -14.67
C LEU A 225 -11.72 -25.31 -14.42
N LEU A 226 -12.69 -25.04 -15.29
CA LEU A 226 -13.46 -23.79 -15.27
C LEU A 226 -14.92 -24.09 -14.97
N SER A 227 -15.49 -23.35 -14.02
CA SER A 227 -16.89 -23.50 -13.59
C SER A 227 -17.62 -22.17 -13.65
N CYS A 228 -18.92 -22.18 -13.92
CA CYS A 228 -19.78 -20.99 -13.79
C CYS A 228 -20.32 -20.75 -12.37
N GLN A 229 -20.04 -21.66 -11.44
CA GLN A 229 -20.49 -21.59 -10.04
C GLN A 229 -19.38 -21.99 -9.07
N PHE A 230 -19.46 -21.47 -7.84
CA PHE A 230 -18.62 -21.86 -6.72
C PHE A 230 -19.49 -22.25 -5.51
N PRO A 231 -19.28 -23.40 -4.86
CA PRO A 231 -18.28 -24.43 -5.18
C PRO A 231 -18.56 -25.11 -6.53
N PRO A 232 -17.53 -25.58 -7.24
CA PRO A 232 -17.71 -26.23 -8.53
C PRO A 232 -18.36 -27.62 -8.36
N ASN A 233 -19.15 -28.04 -9.35
CA ASN A 233 -19.61 -29.41 -9.51
C ASN A 233 -19.41 -29.87 -10.97
N GLU A 234 -19.50 -31.17 -11.24
CA GLU A 234 -19.26 -31.70 -12.60
C GLU A 234 -20.20 -31.09 -13.66
N ASN A 235 -21.43 -30.75 -13.28
CA ASN A 235 -22.43 -30.16 -14.17
C ASN A 235 -22.19 -28.66 -14.44
N THR A 236 -21.39 -27.98 -13.61
CA THR A 236 -21.06 -26.55 -13.78
C THR A 236 -19.75 -26.35 -14.53
N MET A 237 -18.98 -27.43 -14.76
CA MET A 237 -17.75 -27.39 -15.53
C MET A 237 -18.04 -27.22 -17.01
N LYS A 238 -17.41 -26.21 -17.63
CA LYS A 238 -17.58 -25.95 -19.07
C LYS A 238 -16.43 -25.13 -19.65
N SER A 239 -16.31 -25.18 -20.96
CA SER A 239 -15.33 -24.42 -21.74
C SER A 239 -15.96 -23.25 -22.51
N GLU A 240 -17.28 -23.08 -22.46
CA GLU A 240 -18.00 -22.01 -23.14
C GLU A 240 -18.83 -21.20 -22.15
N PHE A 241 -18.61 -19.89 -22.13
CA PHE A 241 -19.27 -18.95 -21.21
C PHE A 241 -19.95 -17.86 -22.01
N LYS A 242 -20.99 -17.25 -21.44
CA LYS A 242 -21.60 -16.05 -22.00
C LYS A 242 -20.86 -14.80 -21.51
N GLN A 243 -20.94 -13.71 -22.27
CA GLN A 243 -20.40 -12.43 -21.81
C GLN A 243 -21.04 -11.99 -20.48
N GLY A 244 -20.22 -11.70 -19.48
CA GLY A 244 -20.66 -11.35 -18.12
C GLY A 244 -21.06 -12.55 -17.24
N GLU A 245 -20.97 -13.77 -17.76
CA GLU A 245 -21.09 -14.99 -16.95
C GLU A 245 -19.79 -15.25 -16.19
N THR A 246 -19.89 -15.22 -14.86
CA THR A 246 -18.76 -15.40 -13.97
C THR A 246 -18.03 -16.73 -14.19
N ILE A 247 -16.71 -16.67 -14.30
CA ILE A 247 -15.82 -17.83 -14.46
C ILE A 247 -15.02 -18.02 -13.16
N TYR A 248 -15.11 -19.21 -12.60
CA TYR A 248 -14.34 -19.66 -11.44
C TYR A 248 -13.29 -20.68 -11.88
N PRO A 249 -12.02 -20.29 -12.03
CA PRO A 249 -10.94 -21.22 -12.34
C PRO A 249 -10.53 -22.00 -11.10
N ASN A 250 -10.26 -23.28 -11.32
CA ASN A 250 -9.84 -24.21 -10.30
C ASN A 250 -8.59 -24.96 -10.77
N SER A 251 -7.71 -25.23 -9.83
CA SER A 251 -6.52 -26.06 -10.05
C SER A 251 -6.76 -27.46 -9.50
N GLN A 252 -6.18 -28.45 -10.17
CA GLN A 252 -6.11 -29.83 -9.71
C GLN A 252 -4.67 -30.32 -9.85
N GLY A 253 -4.22 -31.15 -8.90
CA GLY A 253 -2.87 -31.76 -8.92
C GLY A 253 -1.79 -30.96 -8.18
N LEU A 254 -2.09 -29.76 -7.68
CA LEU A 254 -1.16 -28.99 -6.86
C LEU A 254 -0.99 -29.62 -5.47
N LYS A 255 0.25 -29.67 -5.00
CA LYS A 255 0.58 -30.05 -3.61
C LYS A 255 0.19 -28.94 -2.64
N GLY A 256 -0.24 -29.30 -1.44
CA GLY A 256 -0.51 -28.38 -0.34
C GLY A 256 0.68 -27.47 -0.07
N GLY A 257 0.43 -26.18 0.13
CA GLY A 257 1.46 -25.16 0.31
C GLY A 257 1.99 -24.55 -1.00
N THR A 258 1.63 -25.07 -2.17
CA THR A 258 2.05 -24.48 -3.46
C THR A 258 1.39 -23.11 -3.65
N VAL A 259 2.18 -22.07 -3.90
CA VAL A 259 1.65 -20.74 -4.23
C VAL A 259 1.32 -20.68 -5.72
N TYR A 260 0.11 -20.25 -6.07
CA TYR A 260 -0.34 -20.22 -7.45
C TYR A 260 -1.34 -19.08 -7.72
N GLY A 261 -1.59 -18.83 -9.00
CA GLY A 261 -2.72 -18.05 -9.45
C GLY A 261 -3.04 -18.27 -10.92
N PHE A 262 -3.99 -17.50 -11.46
CA PHE A 262 -4.45 -17.60 -12.83
C PHE A 262 -4.21 -16.32 -13.61
N ARG A 263 -3.95 -16.44 -14.91
CA ARG A 263 -3.95 -15.32 -15.86
C ARG A 263 -4.63 -15.73 -17.16
N ILE A 264 -5.15 -14.75 -17.89
CA ILE A 264 -5.86 -14.97 -19.15
C ILE A 264 -5.06 -14.39 -20.31
N ARG A 265 -4.87 -15.21 -21.35
CA ARG A 265 -4.23 -14.83 -22.60
C ARG A 265 -5.24 -14.87 -23.76
N GLY A 266 -5.15 -13.91 -24.67
CA GLY A 266 -5.83 -13.99 -25.96
C GLY A 266 -5.15 -14.99 -26.91
N GLN A 267 -5.84 -15.38 -27.99
CA GLN A 267 -5.30 -16.34 -28.96
C GLN A 267 -4.02 -15.88 -29.67
N ASN A 268 -3.81 -14.57 -29.79
CA ASN A 268 -2.60 -13.99 -30.41
C ASN A 268 -1.42 -13.88 -29.44
N GLY A 269 -1.58 -14.30 -28.18
CA GLY A 269 -0.53 -14.25 -27.17
C GLY A 269 -0.60 -13.05 -26.21
N GLU A 270 -1.52 -12.11 -26.41
CA GLU A 270 -1.67 -10.93 -25.55
C GLU A 270 -2.14 -11.29 -24.14
N ILE A 271 -1.64 -10.59 -23.12
CA ILE A 271 -2.14 -10.76 -21.74
C ILE A 271 -3.38 -9.90 -21.58
N ILE A 272 -4.53 -10.55 -21.38
CA ILE A 272 -5.83 -9.90 -21.18
C ILE A 272 -6.07 -9.61 -19.70
N GLU A 273 -5.82 -10.61 -18.85
CA GLU A 273 -5.87 -10.47 -17.39
C GLU A 273 -4.53 -10.94 -16.82
N PRO A 274 -3.66 -10.03 -16.35
CA PRO A 274 -2.35 -10.39 -15.82
C PRO A 274 -2.48 -11.10 -14.45
N LEU A 275 -1.45 -11.87 -14.11
CA LEU A 275 -1.32 -12.39 -12.74
C LEU A 275 -0.82 -11.27 -11.83
N LEU A 276 -1.70 -10.80 -10.94
CA LEU A 276 -1.36 -9.82 -9.91
C LEU A 276 -0.85 -10.53 -8.64
N LYS A 277 0.11 -9.92 -7.96
CA LYS A 277 0.69 -10.48 -6.72
C LYS A 277 -0.35 -10.66 -5.61
N GLU A 278 -1.33 -9.77 -5.52
CA GLU A 278 -2.46 -9.88 -4.59
C GLU A 278 -3.46 -10.99 -4.94
N ALA A 279 -3.43 -11.53 -6.17
CA ALA A 279 -4.31 -12.61 -6.62
C ALA A 279 -3.72 -14.01 -6.38
N LEU A 280 -2.54 -14.11 -5.76
CA LEU A 280 -1.91 -15.38 -5.42
C LEU A 280 -2.61 -16.07 -4.25
N ASN A 281 -2.78 -17.37 -4.37
CA ASN A 281 -3.32 -18.23 -3.33
C ASN A 281 -2.38 -19.39 -3.03
N THR A 282 -2.63 -20.07 -1.91
CA THR A 282 -1.87 -21.25 -1.49
C THR A 282 -2.77 -22.47 -1.62
N ALA A 283 -2.31 -23.47 -2.37
CA ALA A 283 -3.03 -24.72 -2.57
C ALA A 283 -3.18 -25.46 -1.24
N VAL A 284 -4.35 -26.08 -1.06
CA VAL A 284 -4.62 -26.99 0.05
C VAL A 284 -4.85 -28.37 -0.57
N ASP A 285 -4.12 -29.37 -0.08
CA ASP A 285 -4.08 -30.72 -0.66
C ASP A 285 -5.49 -31.25 -0.98
N ASN A 286 -5.69 -31.64 -2.24
CA ASN A 286 -6.93 -32.26 -2.75
C ASN A 286 -8.22 -31.46 -2.49
N THR A 287 -8.14 -30.14 -2.30
CA THR A 287 -9.34 -29.30 -2.15
C THR A 287 -9.47 -28.26 -3.26
N TRP A 288 -10.69 -28.13 -3.75
CA TRP A 288 -11.07 -27.09 -4.71
C TRP A 288 -11.04 -25.74 -4.02
N THR A 289 -10.08 -24.91 -4.41
CA THR A 289 -9.91 -23.56 -3.86
C THR A 289 -10.09 -22.56 -4.99
N ASN A 290 -10.92 -21.54 -4.74
CA ASN A 290 -11.15 -20.43 -5.66
C ASN A 290 -9.92 -19.50 -5.66
N GLY A 291 -8.84 -19.99 -6.26
CA GLY A 291 -7.48 -19.52 -6.00
C GLY A 291 -7.04 -18.24 -6.69
N SER A 292 -7.91 -17.50 -7.38
CA SER A 292 -7.58 -16.13 -7.84
C SER A 292 -8.80 -15.22 -7.97
N GLY A 293 -9.92 -15.63 -7.38
CA GLY A 293 -11.20 -14.95 -7.60
C GLY A 293 -11.86 -15.29 -8.94
N ALA A 294 -12.83 -14.47 -9.32
CA ALA A 294 -13.69 -14.66 -10.47
C ALA A 294 -13.27 -13.79 -11.67
N PHE A 295 -13.49 -14.31 -12.88
CA PHE A 295 -13.25 -13.62 -14.15
C PHE A 295 -14.55 -13.47 -14.95
N ASN A 296 -14.55 -12.61 -15.98
CA ASN A 296 -15.71 -12.36 -16.86
C ASN A 296 -17.00 -12.02 -16.07
N THR A 297 -16.87 -11.21 -15.03
CA THR A 297 -18.01 -10.79 -14.20
C THR A 297 -18.84 -9.72 -14.91
N ALA A 298 -20.07 -9.47 -14.45
CA ALA A 298 -20.95 -8.48 -15.08
C ALA A 298 -20.37 -7.05 -15.07
N ASP A 299 -19.57 -6.71 -14.06
CA ASP A 299 -18.87 -5.42 -13.91
C ASP A 299 -17.57 -5.34 -14.72
N ARG A 300 -16.98 -6.50 -15.05
CA ARG A 300 -15.75 -6.62 -15.85
C ARG A 300 -15.88 -7.77 -16.86
N PRO A 301 -16.74 -7.61 -17.89
CA PRO A 301 -16.99 -8.67 -18.85
C PRO A 301 -15.81 -8.78 -19.81
N LEU A 302 -15.41 -10.01 -20.12
CA LEU A 302 -14.49 -10.26 -21.23
C LEU A 302 -15.26 -10.07 -22.55
N PRO A 303 -14.61 -9.53 -23.59
CA PRO A 303 -15.23 -9.50 -24.90
C PRO A 303 -15.48 -10.92 -25.44
N PRO A 304 -16.40 -11.09 -26.40
CA PRO A 304 -16.58 -12.36 -27.09
C PRO A 304 -15.30 -12.76 -27.81
N GLY A 305 -14.90 -14.03 -27.66
CA GLY A 305 -13.62 -14.49 -28.20
C GLY A 305 -13.17 -15.82 -27.64
N ASN A 306 -12.02 -16.28 -28.10
CA ASN A 306 -11.35 -17.47 -27.60
C ASN A 306 -10.16 -17.06 -26.76
N TYR A 307 -9.96 -17.75 -25.64
CA TYR A 307 -8.98 -17.41 -24.63
C TYR A 307 -8.29 -18.66 -24.10
N ILE A 308 -7.13 -18.45 -23.49
CA ILE A 308 -6.37 -19.46 -22.78
C ILE A 308 -6.28 -19.03 -21.32
N MET A 309 -6.78 -19.87 -20.41
CA MET A 309 -6.55 -19.72 -18.98
C MET A 309 -5.28 -20.46 -18.60
N GLU A 310 -4.35 -19.76 -17.97
CA GLU A 310 -3.05 -20.29 -17.56
C GLU A 310 -2.97 -20.39 -16.04
N LEU A 311 -2.60 -21.58 -15.55
CA LEU A 311 -2.25 -21.81 -14.15
C LEU A 311 -0.77 -21.54 -13.96
N VAL A 312 -0.47 -20.54 -13.15
CA VAL A 312 0.88 -20.09 -12.84
C VAL A 312 1.23 -20.48 -11.41
N VAL A 313 2.27 -21.29 -11.25
CA VAL A 313 2.87 -21.64 -9.94
C VAL A 313 4.02 -20.69 -9.66
N VAL A 314 4.07 -20.14 -8.45
CA VAL A 314 5.12 -19.23 -8.00
C VAL A 314 6.01 -19.96 -6.99
N ASP A 315 7.30 -20.04 -7.28
CA ASP A 315 8.32 -20.62 -6.40
C ASP A 315 9.42 -19.59 -6.14
N GLY A 316 9.37 -18.98 -4.95
CA GLY A 316 10.27 -17.90 -4.59
C GLY A 316 10.08 -16.65 -5.46
N LYS A 317 11.02 -16.40 -6.37
CA LYS A 317 10.99 -15.26 -7.32
C LYS A 317 10.57 -15.66 -8.72
N ASP A 318 10.52 -16.95 -8.99
CA ASP A 318 10.23 -17.48 -10.31
C ASP A 318 8.76 -17.85 -10.41
N ALA A 319 8.21 -17.74 -11.60
CA ALA A 319 6.84 -18.15 -11.90
C ALA A 319 6.80 -19.04 -13.14
N PHE A 320 6.00 -20.09 -13.06
CA PHE A 320 5.95 -21.15 -14.05
C PHE A 320 4.52 -21.38 -14.51
N ILE A 321 4.29 -21.35 -15.82
CA ILE A 321 3.02 -21.82 -16.39
C ILE A 321 3.05 -23.34 -16.36
N THR A 322 2.21 -23.94 -15.52
CA THR A 322 2.22 -25.41 -15.32
C THR A 322 1.06 -26.12 -15.98
N ALA A 323 -0.04 -25.42 -16.28
CA ALA A 323 -1.18 -25.98 -17.00
C ALA A 323 -1.94 -24.87 -17.74
N CYS A 324 -2.57 -25.24 -18.85
CA CYS A 324 -3.39 -24.33 -19.66
C CYS A 324 -4.71 -25.01 -20.03
N THR A 325 -5.79 -24.23 -20.16
CA THR A 325 -7.05 -24.70 -20.74
C THR A 325 -7.67 -23.64 -21.63
N ASN A 326 -8.25 -24.07 -22.75
CA ASN A 326 -8.91 -23.18 -23.70
C ASN A 326 -10.37 -22.94 -23.28
N PHE A 327 -10.85 -21.73 -23.46
CA PHE A 327 -12.28 -21.40 -23.27
C PHE A 327 -12.74 -20.32 -24.25
N THR A 328 -14.07 -20.23 -24.41
CA THR A 328 -14.71 -19.30 -25.35
C THR A 328 -15.75 -18.46 -24.61
N ILE A 329 -15.75 -17.15 -24.88
CA ILE A 329 -16.82 -16.21 -24.49
C ILE A 329 -17.73 -15.99 -25.70
N LYS A 330 -19.01 -16.30 -25.56
CA LYS A 330 -20.05 -16.07 -26.57
C LYS A 330 -20.79 -14.77 -26.31
N ASN A 331 -21.31 -14.16 -27.38
CA ASN A 331 -22.33 -13.12 -27.26
C ASN A 331 -23.56 -13.66 -26.51
N ASN A 332 -24.19 -12.79 -25.72
CA ASN A 332 -25.36 -13.12 -24.91
C ASN A 332 -26.58 -13.56 -25.72
#